data_AF-A0A3C1X092-F1
#
_entry.id   AF-A0A3C1X092-F1
#
_cell.length_a   1.000
_cell.length_b   1.000
_cell.length_c   1.000
_cell.angle_alpha   90.00
_cell.angle_beta   90.00
_cell.angle_gamma   90.00
#
_symmetry.space_group_name_H-M   'P 1'
#
loop_
_entity.id
_entity.type
_entity.pdbx_description
1 polymer ?
#
loop_
_entity_poly.entity_id
_entity_poly.type
_entity_poly.pdbx_seq_one_letter_code
_entity_poly.pdbx_strand_id
1 'polypeptide(L)'
;MIRIAVVGASGRMGQTIIEAISQNDKVSLGATLDKGDDLIAALDQFDVLIDFTRPEATLEYLAICQNSGKAMVIGTTGFSDDQLQEINNAAKNMAIVFAPNMSIGVNLSLKLLDMAARVIGEEADIEIVE
;
A
#
# COMPACT_ATOMS: atom_id res chain seq x y z
N MET A 1 -13.25 -1.73 -15.74
CA MET A 1 -12.50 -2.65 -14.88
C MET A 1 -11.19 -1.98 -14.55
N ILE A 2 -10.81 -1.88 -13.28
CA ILE A 2 -9.57 -1.21 -12.88
C ILE A 2 -8.41 -2.20 -13.07
N ARG A 3 -7.37 -1.81 -13.78
CA ARG A 3 -6.20 -2.64 -14.01
C ARG A 3 -5.15 -2.38 -12.95
N ILE A 4 -4.66 -3.44 -12.32
CA ILE A 4 -3.75 -3.35 -11.18
C ILE A 4 -2.39 -3.94 -11.58
N ALA A 5 -1.32 -3.19 -11.33
CA ALA A 5 0.03 -3.73 -11.31
C ALA A 5 0.44 -4.06 -9.88
N VAL A 6 1.20 -5.14 -9.69
CA VAL A 6 1.73 -5.56 -8.39
C VAL A 6 3.25 -5.61 -8.47
N VAL A 7 3.94 -4.83 -7.63
CA VAL A 7 5.40 -4.92 -7.45
C VAL A 7 5.75 -5.75 -6.23
N GLY A 8 6.84 -6.53 -6.32
CA GLY A 8 7.13 -7.59 -5.35
C GLY A 8 6.22 -8.81 -5.54
N ALA A 9 5.82 -9.08 -6.78
CA ALA A 9 4.87 -10.11 -7.16
C ALA A 9 5.30 -11.53 -6.72
N SER A 10 6.59 -11.84 -6.75
CA SER A 10 7.15 -13.12 -6.28
C SER A 10 7.14 -13.27 -4.75
N GLY A 11 6.95 -12.18 -4.01
CA GLY A 11 6.89 -12.18 -2.55
C GLY A 11 5.58 -12.77 -2.01
N ARG A 12 5.58 -13.14 -0.73
CA ARG A 12 4.39 -13.70 -0.05
C ARG A 12 3.16 -12.81 -0.20
N MET A 13 3.30 -11.50 0.06
CA MET A 13 2.21 -10.54 -0.09
C MET A 13 1.80 -10.34 -1.54
N GLY A 14 2.76 -10.27 -2.47
CA GLY A 14 2.49 -10.14 -3.90
C GLY A 14 1.61 -11.27 -4.43
N GLN A 15 1.92 -12.52 -4.06
CA GLN A 15 1.10 -13.69 -4.41
C GLN A 15 -0.32 -13.61 -3.83
N THR A 16 -0.47 -13.24 -2.56
CA THR A 16 -1.81 -13.04 -1.95
C THR A 16 -2.62 -11.97 -2.69
N ILE A 17 -1.99 -10.88 -3.11
CA ILE A 17 -2.66 -9.80 -3.84
C ILE A 17 -3.09 -10.27 -5.23
N ILE A 18 -2.23 -10.98 -5.95
CA ILE A 18 -2.54 -11.54 -7.27
C ILE A 18 -3.73 -12.50 -7.19
N GLU A 19 -3.74 -13.38 -6.18
CA GLU A 19 -4.86 -14.28 -5.93
C GLU A 19 -6.15 -13.48 -5.63
N ALA A 20 -6.10 -12.49 -4.75
CA ALA A 20 -7.25 -11.64 -4.43
C ALA A 20 -7.80 -10.88 -5.65
N ILE A 21 -6.93 -10.41 -6.54
CA ILE A 21 -7.33 -9.76 -7.80
C ILE A 21 -8.07 -10.76 -8.70
N SER A 22 -7.59 -12.00 -8.79
CA SER A 22 -8.22 -13.04 -9.64
C SER A 22 -9.64 -13.41 -9.19
N GLN A 23 -9.97 -13.19 -7.92
CA GLN A 23 -11.26 -13.48 -7.32
C GLN A 23 -12.24 -12.29 -7.36
N ASN A 24 -11.85 -11.17 -7.96
CA ASN A 24 -12.64 -9.94 -7.97
C ASN A 24 -12.93 -9.45 -9.38
N ASP A 25 -14.21 -9.42 -9.73
CA ASP A 25 -14.77 -9.09 -11.03
C ASP A 25 -14.80 -7.59 -11.37
N LYS A 26 -14.38 -6.70 -10.44
CA LYS A 26 -14.27 -5.26 -10.68
C LYS A 26 -12.85 -4.83 -11.08
N VAL A 27 -11.87 -5.68 -10.85
CA VAL A 27 -10.45 -5.42 -11.08
C VAL A 27 -9.84 -6.50 -11.97
N SER A 28 -8.70 -6.22 -12.57
CA SER A 28 -7.92 -7.20 -13.33
C SER A 28 -6.44 -7.02 -13.11
N LEU A 29 -5.69 -8.12 -13.18
CA LEU A 29 -4.23 -8.06 -13.14
C LEU A 29 -3.72 -7.52 -14.48
N GLY A 30 -3.04 -6.37 -14.43
CA GLY A 30 -2.44 -5.72 -15.60
C GLY A 30 -0.98 -6.14 -15.78
N ALA A 31 -0.17 -6.03 -14.73
CA ALA A 31 1.23 -6.40 -14.75
C ALA A 31 1.70 -6.94 -13.40
N THR A 32 2.75 -7.76 -13.42
CA THR A 32 3.46 -8.24 -12.23
C THR A 32 4.91 -7.90 -12.41
N LEU A 33 5.52 -7.29 -11.39
CA LEU A 33 6.92 -6.88 -11.42
C LEU A 33 7.65 -7.33 -10.16
N ASP A 34 8.92 -7.64 -10.33
CA ASP A 34 9.86 -7.95 -9.27
C ASP A 34 11.17 -7.16 -9.47
N LYS A 35 12.17 -7.48 -8.64
CA LYS A 35 13.46 -6.78 -8.67
C LYS A 35 14.13 -6.93 -10.04
N GLY A 36 14.39 -5.80 -10.69
CA GLY A 36 15.08 -5.72 -11.97
C GLY A 36 14.15 -5.55 -13.18
N ASP A 37 12.84 -5.64 -12.97
CA ASP A 37 11.86 -5.35 -14.02
C ASP A 37 11.69 -3.84 -14.21
N ASP A 38 11.31 -3.46 -15.44
CA ASP A 38 11.06 -2.06 -15.80
C ASP A 38 9.56 -1.72 -15.71
N LEU A 39 9.20 -0.91 -14.71
CA LEU A 39 7.84 -0.41 -14.54
C LEU A 39 7.39 0.47 -15.71
N ILE A 40 8.29 1.19 -16.36
CA ILE A 40 7.96 2.11 -17.46
C ILE A 40 7.38 1.33 -18.64
N ALA A 41 7.94 0.16 -18.94
CA ALA A 41 7.45 -0.74 -19.98
C ALA A 41 6.02 -1.27 -19.72
N ALA A 42 5.55 -1.20 -18.48
CA ALA A 42 4.23 -1.68 -18.07
C ALA A 42 3.18 -0.56 -17.90
N LEU A 43 3.54 0.72 -18.09
CA LEU A 43 2.64 1.84 -17.77
C LEU A 43 1.29 1.78 -18.47
N ASP A 44 1.22 1.30 -19.71
CA ASP A 44 -0.05 1.23 -20.44
C ASP A 44 -0.95 0.06 -19.99
N GLN A 45 -0.45 -0.81 -19.11
CA GLN A 45 -1.11 -2.06 -18.71
C GLN A 45 -1.90 -1.93 -17.40
N PHE A 46 -1.71 -0.85 -16.63
CA PHE A 46 -2.37 -0.66 -15.33
C PHE A 46 -2.85 0.77 -15.10
N ASP A 47 -3.77 0.92 -14.14
CA ASP A 47 -4.29 2.20 -13.66
C ASP A 47 -3.82 2.49 -12.22
N VAL A 48 -3.64 1.42 -11.42
CA VAL A 48 -3.17 1.48 -10.02
C VAL A 48 -1.99 0.54 -9.81
N LEU A 49 -0.96 1.00 -9.11
CA LEU A 49 0.16 0.18 -8.65
C LEU A 49 -0.01 -0.18 -7.17
N ILE A 50 0.07 -1.46 -6.81
CA ILE A 50 0.10 -1.93 -5.43
C ILE A 50 1.54 -2.33 -5.08
N ASP A 51 2.06 -1.75 -3.99
CA ASP A 51 3.46 -1.87 -3.60
C ASP A 51 3.66 -2.38 -2.17
N PHE A 52 4.33 -3.54 -2.08
CA PHE A 52 4.79 -4.17 -0.83
C PHE A 52 6.26 -4.57 -0.98
N THR A 53 7.14 -3.60 -1.15
CA THR A 53 8.58 -3.81 -1.40
C THR A 53 9.45 -3.22 -0.29
N ARG A 54 10.28 -2.22 -0.62
CA ARG A 54 11.23 -1.55 0.29
C ARG A 54 11.16 -0.04 0.06
N PRO A 55 11.45 0.79 1.09
CA PRO A 55 11.33 2.23 0.98
C PRO A 55 11.99 2.84 -0.26
N GLU A 56 13.20 2.39 -0.61
CA GLU A 56 13.95 2.92 -1.74
C GLU A 56 13.24 2.64 -3.07
N ALA A 57 12.76 1.41 -3.27
CA ALA A 57 12.02 1.03 -4.47
C ALA A 57 10.67 1.75 -4.55
N THR A 58 9.96 1.90 -3.43
CA THR A 58 8.68 2.63 -3.39
C THR A 58 8.84 4.06 -3.89
N LEU A 59 9.90 4.77 -3.53
CA LEU A 59 10.11 6.16 -3.97
C LEU A 59 10.44 6.26 -5.46
N GLU A 60 11.19 5.30 -6.01
CA GLU A 60 11.39 5.20 -7.46
C GLU A 60 10.06 4.98 -8.19
N TYR A 61 9.22 4.06 -7.70
CA TYR A 61 7.89 3.82 -8.27
C TYR A 61 6.95 5.02 -8.10
N LEU A 62 7.05 5.74 -6.99
CA LEU A 62 6.29 6.96 -6.71
C LEU A 62 6.57 8.02 -7.77
N ALA A 63 7.85 8.28 -8.07
CA ALA A 63 8.22 9.24 -9.09
C ALA A 63 7.71 8.84 -10.49
N ILE A 64 7.78 7.54 -10.84
CA ILE A 64 7.26 7.04 -12.12
C ILE A 64 5.74 7.18 -12.19
N CYS A 65 5.01 6.76 -11.16
CA CYS A 65 3.55 6.82 -11.12
C CYS A 65 3.04 8.26 -11.14
N GLN A 66 3.71 9.17 -10.42
CA GLN A 66 3.36 10.59 -10.40
C GLN A 66 3.50 11.21 -11.80
N ASN A 67 4.58 10.92 -12.51
CA ASN A 67 4.82 11.45 -13.86
C ASN A 67 3.89 10.86 -14.93
N SER A 68 3.32 9.68 -14.66
CA SER A 68 2.47 8.94 -15.61
C SER A 68 0.97 8.95 -15.23
N GLY A 69 0.60 9.67 -14.17
CA GLY A 69 -0.78 9.80 -13.72
C GLY A 69 -1.40 8.49 -13.21
N LYS A 70 -0.58 7.56 -12.71
CA LYS A 70 -1.06 6.31 -12.09
C LYS A 70 -1.37 6.54 -10.63
N ALA A 71 -2.31 5.79 -10.06
CA ALA A 71 -2.54 5.81 -8.61
C ALA A 71 -1.67 4.77 -7.90
N MET A 72 -1.46 4.92 -6.59
CA MET A 72 -0.68 3.96 -5.79
C MET A 72 -1.39 3.52 -4.51
N VAL A 73 -1.17 2.25 -4.15
CA VAL A 73 -1.44 1.69 -2.83
C VAL A 73 -0.12 1.22 -2.25
N ILE A 74 0.33 1.83 -1.17
CA ILE A 74 1.64 1.59 -0.56
C ILE A 74 1.42 0.88 0.78
N GLY A 75 1.84 -0.40 0.83
CA GLY A 75 1.91 -1.22 2.03
C GLY A 75 3.33 -1.42 2.57
N THR A 76 4.35 -0.89 1.86
CA THR A 76 5.74 -0.83 2.35
C THR A 76 5.82 -0.08 3.68
N THR A 77 6.69 -0.53 4.59
CA THR A 77 6.93 0.10 5.90
C THR A 77 8.41 0.47 6.06
N GLY A 78 8.74 1.23 7.12
CA GLY A 78 10.13 1.59 7.45
C GLY A 78 10.67 2.84 6.75
N PHE A 79 9.79 3.75 6.32
CA PHE A 79 10.19 5.05 5.77
C PHE A 79 10.77 5.98 6.84
N SER A 80 11.75 6.81 6.46
CA SER A 80 12.16 7.96 7.26
C SER A 80 11.17 9.12 7.14
N ASP A 81 11.28 10.12 8.02
CA ASP A 81 10.42 11.31 8.00
C ASP A 81 10.50 12.08 6.67
N ASP A 82 11.70 12.21 6.10
CA ASP A 82 11.91 12.86 4.80
C ASP A 82 11.21 12.10 3.66
N GLN A 83 11.29 10.76 3.69
CA GLN A 83 10.63 9.91 2.70
C GLN A 83 9.10 9.96 2.84
N LEU A 84 8.59 10.00 4.07
CA LEU A 84 7.16 10.21 4.32
C LEU A 84 6.72 11.59 3.82
N GLN A 85 7.56 12.62 3.95
CA GLN A 85 7.25 13.94 3.41
C GLN A 85 7.18 13.94 1.88
N GLU A 86 8.05 13.17 1.20
CA GLU A 86 7.99 12.97 -0.25
C GLU A 86 6.68 12.32 -0.69
N ILE A 87 6.27 11.23 -0.02
CA ILE A 87 4.98 10.56 -0.28
C ILE A 87 3.81 11.53 -0.06
N ASN A 88 3.82 12.28 1.03
CA ASN A 88 2.79 13.28 1.33
C ASN A 88 2.72 14.41 0.30
N ASN A 89 3.87 14.82 -0.26
CA ASN A 89 3.91 15.82 -1.32
C ASN A 89 3.36 15.28 -2.64
N ALA A 90 3.68 14.04 -3.00
CA ALA A 90 3.12 13.38 -4.17
C ALA A 90 1.59 13.21 -4.06
N ALA A 91 1.10 12.87 -2.86
CA ALA A 91 -0.33 12.69 -2.58
C ALA A 91 -1.18 13.96 -2.80
N LYS A 92 -0.57 15.15 -2.88
CA LYS A 92 -1.28 16.39 -3.23
C LYS A 92 -1.79 16.42 -4.66
N ASN A 93 -1.13 15.70 -5.57
CA ASN A 93 -1.38 15.73 -7.01
C ASN A 93 -1.72 14.36 -7.60
N MET A 94 -1.72 13.31 -6.79
CA MET A 94 -1.95 11.92 -7.20
C MET A 94 -2.69 11.15 -6.10
N ALA A 95 -3.57 10.23 -6.49
CA ALA A 95 -4.25 9.37 -5.54
C ALA A 95 -3.27 8.33 -4.93
N ILE A 96 -3.11 8.38 -3.61
CA ILE A 96 -2.27 7.47 -2.84
C ILE A 96 -3.05 6.96 -1.63
N VAL A 97 -3.12 5.64 -1.46
CA VAL A 97 -3.48 5.00 -0.20
C VAL A 97 -2.21 4.47 0.44
N PHE A 98 -1.81 5.05 1.57
CA PHE A 98 -0.67 4.59 2.35
C PHE A 98 -1.14 4.11 3.71
N ALA A 99 -0.84 2.86 4.05
CA ALA A 99 -1.15 2.32 5.37
C ALA A 99 -0.11 1.29 5.80
N PRO A 100 0.40 1.36 7.05
CA PRO A 100 1.35 0.37 7.58
C PRO A 100 0.71 -1.00 7.83
N ASN A 101 -0.62 -1.08 7.81
CA ASN A 101 -1.39 -2.32 7.90
C ASN A 101 -2.66 -2.22 7.03
N MET A 102 -2.84 -3.16 6.10
CA MET A 102 -4.00 -3.19 5.18
C MET A 102 -5.16 -4.05 5.68
N SER A 103 -5.06 -4.66 6.86
CA SER A 103 -6.15 -5.45 7.45
C SER A 103 -7.28 -4.53 7.91
N ILE A 104 -8.47 -4.77 7.38
CA ILE A 104 -9.70 -4.09 7.79
C ILE A 104 -9.94 -4.30 9.29
N GLY A 105 -9.75 -5.54 9.77
CA GLY A 105 -9.95 -5.90 11.17
C GLY A 105 -9.00 -5.15 12.10
N VAL A 106 -7.71 -5.05 11.74
CA VAL A 106 -6.73 -4.31 12.55
C VAL A 106 -7.06 -2.83 12.60
N ASN A 107 -7.35 -2.21 11.44
CA ASN A 107 -7.72 -0.79 11.40
C ASN A 107 -9.01 -0.49 12.18
N LEU A 108 -10.00 -1.39 12.13
CA LEU A 108 -11.19 -1.29 12.96
C LEU A 108 -10.84 -1.40 14.45
N SER A 109 -10.05 -2.40 14.84
CA SER A 109 -9.61 -2.60 16.22
C SER A 109 -8.88 -1.38 16.76
N LEU A 110 -8.01 -0.73 15.98
CA LEU A 110 -7.34 0.51 16.38
C LEU A 110 -8.35 1.60 16.75
N LYS A 111 -9.44 1.74 15.99
CA LYS A 111 -10.46 2.73 16.33
C LYS A 111 -11.26 2.37 17.57
N LEU A 112 -11.57 1.08 17.76
CA LEU A 112 -12.25 0.59 18.96
C LEU A 112 -11.38 0.77 20.20
N LEU A 113 -10.07 0.55 20.08
CA LEU A 113 -9.10 0.76 21.15
C LEU A 113 -9.01 2.23 21.57
N ASP A 114 -8.95 3.18 20.62
CA ASP A 114 -9.01 4.62 20.92
C ASP A 114 -10.29 4.99 21.70
N MET A 115 -11.43 4.42 21.32
CA MET A 115 -12.69 4.66 22.03
C MET A 115 -12.69 4.04 23.43
N ALA A 116 -12.26 2.78 23.55
CA ALA A 116 -12.21 2.09 24.83
C ALA A 116 -11.26 2.78 25.82
N ALA A 117 -10.06 3.17 25.37
CA ALA A 117 -9.07 3.85 26.20
C ALA A 117 -9.60 5.21 26.72
N ARG A 118 -10.35 5.96 25.90
CA ARG A 118 -10.96 7.23 26.35
C ARG A 118 -12.04 7.05 27.40
N VAL A 119 -12.78 5.95 27.36
CA VAL A 119 -13.89 5.67 28.28
C VAL A 119 -13.38 5.06 29.60
N ILE A 120 -12.46 4.10 29.52
CA ILE A 120 -11.90 3.41 30.68
C ILE A 120 -10.90 4.31 31.42
N GLY A 121 -10.16 5.17 30.70
CA GLY A 121 -9.17 6.07 31.31
C GLY A 121 -8.06 5.30 32.04
N GLU A 122 -7.68 5.80 33.22
CA GLU A 122 -6.65 5.20 34.07
C GLU A 122 -7.19 4.11 35.01
N GLU A 123 -8.47 3.70 34.86
CA GLU A 123 -9.11 2.72 35.75
C GLU A 123 -8.75 1.26 35.43
N ALA A 124 -8.04 1.01 34.32
CA ALA A 124 -7.57 -0.32 33.96
C ALA A 124 -6.09 -0.32 33.55
N ASP A 125 -5.41 -1.41 33.89
CA ASP A 125 -4.09 -1.71 33.35
C ASP A 125 -4.23 -2.22 31.91
N ILE A 126 -3.51 -1.61 30.97
CA ILE A 126 -3.53 -1.98 29.55
C ILE A 126 -2.35 -2.90 29.27
N GLU A 127 -2.62 -4.13 28.85
CA GLU A 127 -1.62 -5.07 28.35
C GLU A 127 -1.86 -5.41 26.87
N ILE A 128 -0.77 -5.57 26.11
CA ILE A 128 -0.81 -5.95 24.69
C ILE A 128 -0.07 -7.28 24.55
N VAL A 129 -0.73 -8.26 23.93
CA VAL A 129 -0.20 -9.60 23.65
C VAL A 129 -0.36 -9.88 22.15
N GLU A 130 0.67 -10.38 21.50
CA GLU A 130 0.68 -10.80 20.09
C GLU A 130 1.05 -12.28 19.91
#